data_AF-A0A7V8XJ84-F1
#
_entry.id   AF-A0A7V8XJ84-F1
#
_cell.length_a   1.000
_cell.length_b   1.000
_cell.length_c   1.000
_cell.angle_alpha   90.00
_cell.angle_beta   90.00
_cell.angle_gamma   90.00
#
_symmetry.space_group_name_H-M   'P 1'
#
loop_
_entity.id
_entity.type
_entity.pdbx_description
1 polymer ?
#
loop_
_entity_poly.entity_id
_entity_poly.type
_entity_poly.pdbx_seq_one_letter_code
_entity_poly.pdbx_strand_id
1 'polypeptide(L)'
;MEVFGDSARGEELAFARLTVDGGRIVAADVAGLERPLEGLTLLEAAAVPGETLAADALANALAQVFRADPDPDRIAVAMSGGVDSAVALLRAGPHALGVTLRLWLDPAGPDSERACCSPEAVIAARETCHALGLPHVTLDLRDEFRRAVVEPFVRGYRRGETPNPCGRCNGSFRFAELLAFAERAGAGKLWTGHYARIVERDGGGPLLARAADLTKDQSYMLAPLDPRLLGRIEFPLGGQTKQQTRAEAATAGLAVAERRESQEACFLAGDDYRSFLGRQGVAAEDGAVVDEDGQELGRHGGYWRYTPGQRRGLGIAAAQPLYALRTDSTTNTVVVGPRAALACSRVHVRGRLHRPVARAEVKLRYRSPAVPARVTPCAGGFRLELEQPAFAVATGQVVALYDDGAVVGSGVVSSTGRD
;
A
#
# COMPACT_ATOMS: atom_id res chain seq x y z
N MET A 1 15.93 11.62 28.91
CA MET A 1 15.54 10.29 28.38
C MET A 1 16.70 9.75 27.58
N GLU A 2 17.13 8.53 27.84
CA GLU A 2 18.19 7.87 27.06
C GLU A 2 17.56 6.91 26.05
N VAL A 3 18.05 6.93 24.82
CA VAL A 3 17.62 6.01 23.75
C VAL A 3 18.79 5.47 22.94
N PHE A 4 18.57 4.29 22.39
CA PHE A 4 19.58 3.50 21.71
C PHE A 4 19.06 3.08 20.34
N GLY A 5 19.94 3.08 19.35
CA GLY A 5 19.66 2.52 18.04
C GLY A 5 20.87 1.76 17.54
N ASP A 6 20.61 0.75 16.72
CA ASP A 6 21.62 -0.11 16.13
C ASP A 6 21.34 -0.30 14.65
N SER A 7 22.39 -0.58 13.88
CA SER A 7 22.29 -1.01 12.49
C SER A 7 23.37 -2.03 12.19
N ALA A 8 23.06 -2.96 11.28
CA ALA A 8 23.94 -4.06 10.92
C ALA A 8 23.88 -4.33 9.42
N ARG A 9 25.04 -4.60 8.81
CA ARG A 9 25.13 -5.12 7.43
C ARG A 9 26.29 -6.09 7.33
N GLY A 10 25.98 -7.38 7.14
CA GLY A 10 27.00 -8.43 7.23
C GLY A 10 27.58 -8.50 8.64
N GLU A 11 28.90 -8.38 8.74
CA GLU A 11 29.62 -8.36 10.03
C GLU A 11 29.80 -6.94 10.61
N GLU A 12 29.45 -5.90 9.85
CA GLU A 12 29.57 -4.51 10.28
C GLU A 12 28.38 -4.11 11.16
N LEU A 13 28.69 -3.37 12.24
CA LEU A 13 27.73 -2.89 13.23
C LEU A 13 27.97 -1.41 13.51
N ALA A 14 26.90 -0.66 13.69
CA ALA A 14 26.93 0.69 14.22
C ALA A 14 25.92 0.83 15.36
N PHE A 15 26.27 1.64 16.34
CA PHE A 15 25.42 1.95 17.49
C PHE A 15 25.27 3.47 17.60
N ALA A 16 24.09 3.88 18.06
CA ALA A 16 23.79 5.25 18.42
C ALA A 16 23.19 5.26 19.82
N ARG A 17 23.75 6.08 20.71
CA ARG A 17 23.17 6.36 22.03
C ARG A 17 22.97 7.85 22.18
N LEU A 18 21.74 8.25 22.51
CA LEU A 18 21.35 9.64 22.65
C LEU A 18 20.76 9.88 24.04
N THR A 19 21.19 10.95 24.70
CA THR A 19 20.47 11.51 25.84
C THR A 19 19.71 12.74 25.35
N VAL A 20 18.39 12.70 25.49
CA VAL A 20 17.46 13.76 25.06
C VAL A 20 16.80 14.41 26.27
N ASP A 21 16.85 15.73 26.32
CA ASP A 21 16.15 16.56 27.31
C ASP A 21 15.45 17.74 26.61
N GLY A 22 14.18 17.98 26.95
CA GLY A 22 13.39 19.07 26.36
C GLY A 22 13.34 19.08 24.82
N GLY A 23 13.43 17.93 24.15
CA GLY A 23 13.45 17.83 22.68
C GLY A 23 14.80 18.15 22.02
N ARG A 24 15.86 18.31 22.81
CA ARG A 24 17.24 18.51 22.36
C ARG A 24 18.14 17.37 22.81
N ILE A 25 19.16 17.09 22.01
CA ILE A 25 20.20 16.12 22.33
C ILE A 25 21.21 16.80 23.26
N VAL A 26 21.36 16.29 24.48
CA VAL A 26 22.34 16.83 25.47
C VAL A 26 23.64 16.04 25.51
N ALA A 27 23.61 14.79 25.03
CA ALA A 27 24.79 13.95 24.82
C ALA A 27 24.49 12.95 23.71
N ALA A 28 25.47 12.69 22.83
CA ALA A 28 25.37 11.66 21.81
C ALA A 28 26.67 10.85 21.73
N ASP A 29 26.52 9.58 21.39
CA ASP A 29 27.60 8.64 21.14
C ASP A 29 27.26 7.87 19.87
N VAL A 30 27.73 8.42 18.74
CA VAL A 30 27.50 7.92 17.39
C VAL A 30 28.74 8.24 16.55
N ALA A 31 29.51 7.24 16.16
CA ALA A 31 30.65 7.40 15.27
C ALA A 31 30.19 7.43 13.80
N GLY A 32 30.93 8.11 12.92
CA GLY A 32 30.67 8.11 11.47
C GLY A 32 29.66 9.16 10.97
N LEU A 33 29.24 10.11 11.82
CA LEU A 33 28.42 11.26 11.40
C LEU A 33 29.29 12.44 10.95
N GLU A 34 28.78 13.26 10.03
CA GLU A 34 29.53 14.42 9.50
C GLU A 34 29.65 15.59 10.50
N ARG A 35 28.85 15.60 11.57
CA ARG A 35 28.94 16.60 12.64
C ARG A 35 28.42 16.08 13.99
N PRO A 36 28.82 16.71 15.12
CA PRO A 36 28.27 16.43 16.44
C PRO A 36 26.76 16.72 16.54
N LEU A 37 26.09 16.01 17.43
CA LEU A 37 24.63 16.09 17.63
C LEU A 37 24.24 16.91 18.87
N GLU A 38 25.16 17.15 19.79
CA GLU A 38 24.91 17.88 21.03
C GLU A 38 24.38 19.29 20.76
N GLY A 39 23.30 19.65 21.45
CA GLY A 39 22.58 20.90 21.29
C GLY A 39 21.55 20.90 20.17
N LEU A 40 21.58 19.96 19.23
CA LEU A 40 20.60 19.88 18.15
C LEU A 40 19.22 19.46 18.66
N THR A 41 18.19 19.97 18.02
CA THR A 41 16.83 19.40 18.11
C THR A 41 16.78 18.05 17.40
N LEU A 42 15.75 17.24 17.69
CA LEU A 42 15.55 15.95 17.00
C LEU A 42 15.35 16.11 15.49
N LEU A 43 14.75 17.23 15.06
CA LEU A 43 14.57 17.55 13.64
C LEU A 43 15.91 17.87 12.97
N GLU A 44 16.75 18.71 13.58
CA GLU A 44 18.09 19.03 13.07
C GLU A 44 18.97 17.78 13.02
N ALA A 45 18.94 16.95 14.07
CA ALA A 45 19.69 15.70 14.12
C ALA A 45 19.27 14.71 13.01
N ALA A 46 17.98 14.66 12.66
CA ALA A 46 17.49 13.81 11.57
C ALA A 46 17.98 14.24 10.17
N ALA A 47 18.50 15.46 10.02
CA ALA A 47 19.10 15.97 8.80
C ALA A 47 20.62 15.76 8.73
N VAL A 48 21.25 15.24 9.79
CA VAL A 48 22.70 15.04 9.83
C VAL A 48 23.08 13.81 9.00
N PRO A 49 23.87 13.98 7.93
CA PRO A 49 24.40 12.87 7.15
C PRO A 49 25.56 12.18 7.86
N GLY A 50 25.93 11.02 7.34
CA GLY A 50 27.05 10.23 7.82
C GLY A 50 27.18 8.93 7.03
N GLU A 51 28.11 8.09 7.47
CA GLU A 51 28.23 6.71 7.01
C GLU A 51 26.89 5.97 7.12
N THR A 52 26.56 5.13 6.15
CA THR A 52 25.23 4.52 6.02
C THR A 52 24.76 3.83 7.30
N LEU A 53 25.62 3.03 7.94
CA LEU A 53 25.27 2.31 9.18
C LEU A 53 25.11 3.24 10.37
N ALA A 54 25.94 4.27 10.49
CA ALA A 54 25.84 5.28 11.54
C ALA A 54 24.53 6.08 11.42
N ALA A 55 24.18 6.51 10.21
CA ALA A 55 22.93 7.20 9.93
C ALA A 55 21.70 6.30 10.18
N ASP A 56 21.78 5.01 9.89
CA ASP A 56 20.73 4.03 10.23
C ASP A 56 20.56 3.88 11.74
N ALA A 57 21.65 3.69 12.48
CA ALA A 57 21.62 3.54 13.93
C ALA A 57 21.02 4.80 14.58
N LEU A 58 21.44 5.99 14.11
CA LEU A 58 20.86 7.26 14.54
C LEU A 58 19.36 7.34 14.24
N ALA A 59 18.93 6.98 13.02
CA ALA A 59 17.52 7.00 12.65
C ALA A 59 16.67 6.08 13.54
N ASN A 60 17.19 4.89 13.89
CA ASN A 60 16.51 3.94 14.79
C ASN A 60 16.42 4.47 16.24
N ALA A 61 17.44 5.18 16.71
CA ALA A 61 17.40 5.85 18.02
C ALA A 61 16.38 7.00 18.03
N LEU A 62 16.43 7.86 17.01
CA LEU A 62 15.52 9.01 16.88
C LEU A 62 14.06 8.59 16.77
N ALA A 63 13.75 7.53 16.01
CA ALA A 63 12.37 7.07 15.78
C ALA A 63 11.57 6.80 17.07
N GLN A 64 12.25 6.42 18.15
CA GLN A 64 11.63 6.13 19.45
C GLN A 64 11.15 7.40 20.19
N VAL A 65 11.76 8.55 19.88
CA VAL A 65 11.59 9.79 20.64
C VAL A 65 11.19 10.97 19.78
N PHE A 66 11.18 10.80 18.45
CA PHE A 66 11.02 11.88 17.48
C PHE A 66 9.73 12.66 17.70
N ARG A 67 9.91 13.94 18.01
CA ARG A 67 8.88 14.97 18.05
C ARG A 67 9.51 16.30 17.65
N ALA A 68 8.71 17.19 17.09
CA ALA A 68 9.13 18.54 16.76
C ALA A 68 7.99 19.53 17.04
N ASP A 69 8.35 20.79 17.29
CA ASP A 69 7.36 21.84 17.53
C ASP A 69 6.45 22.02 16.31
N PRO A 70 5.15 22.34 16.51
CA PRO A 70 4.22 22.57 15.41
C PRO A 70 4.70 23.69 14.48
N ASP A 71 4.64 23.41 13.18
CA ASP A 71 4.98 24.32 12.10
C ASP A 71 3.98 24.10 10.95
N PRO A 72 3.04 25.03 10.71
CA PRO A 72 2.00 24.84 9.71
C PRO A 72 2.53 24.72 8.29
N ASP A 73 3.74 25.24 8.02
CA ASP A 73 4.37 25.21 6.70
C ASP A 73 5.19 23.92 6.49
N ARG A 74 5.42 23.14 7.56
CA ARG A 74 6.15 21.88 7.49
C ARG A 74 5.33 20.79 6.81
N ILE A 75 6.00 20.09 5.90
CA ILE A 75 5.41 19.02 5.10
C ILE A 75 6.10 17.69 5.42
N ALA A 76 5.36 16.72 5.95
CA ALA A 76 5.84 15.36 6.03
C ALA A 76 5.66 14.67 4.68
N VAL A 77 6.73 14.11 4.11
CA VAL A 77 6.69 13.44 2.81
C VAL A 77 6.94 11.95 3.00
N ALA A 78 5.98 11.12 2.59
CA ALA A 78 6.14 9.67 2.64
C ALA A 78 7.12 9.19 1.56
N MET A 79 8.27 8.70 2.01
CA MET A 79 9.38 8.28 1.17
C MET A 79 9.38 6.76 0.98
N SER A 80 9.43 6.30 -0.28
CA SER A 80 9.51 4.88 -0.63
C SER A 80 10.86 4.50 -1.26
N GLY A 81 11.82 5.42 -1.31
CA GLY A 81 13.10 5.23 -2.01
C GLY A 81 12.98 5.17 -3.55
N GLY A 82 11.82 5.57 -4.08
CA GLY A 82 11.54 5.60 -5.52
C GLY A 82 11.43 7.03 -6.06
N VAL A 83 11.46 7.14 -7.39
CA VAL A 83 11.44 8.44 -8.11
C VAL A 83 10.24 9.31 -7.75
N ASP A 84 9.05 8.72 -7.55
CA ASP A 84 7.83 9.49 -7.30
C ASP A 84 7.88 10.19 -5.93
N SER A 85 8.29 9.49 -4.87
CA SER A 85 8.43 10.11 -3.55
C SER A 85 9.56 11.13 -3.51
N ALA A 86 10.63 10.93 -4.28
CA ALA A 86 11.74 11.87 -4.35
C ALA A 86 11.34 13.18 -5.05
N VAL A 87 10.55 13.11 -6.12
CA VAL A 87 10.00 14.33 -6.75
C VAL A 87 8.96 15.00 -5.84
N ALA A 88 8.15 14.24 -5.11
CA ALA A 88 7.26 14.81 -4.12
C ALA A 88 8.02 15.56 -3.02
N LEU A 89 9.16 15.02 -2.56
CA LEU A 89 10.06 15.66 -1.58
C LEU A 89 10.67 16.95 -2.15
N LEU A 90 11.22 16.88 -3.37
CA LEU A 90 11.78 18.02 -4.07
C LEU A 90 10.77 19.18 -4.16
N ARG A 91 9.52 18.88 -4.52
CA ARG A 91 8.44 19.87 -4.62
C ARG A 91 8.00 20.43 -3.27
N ALA A 92 8.10 19.66 -2.20
CA ALA A 92 7.77 20.13 -0.85
C ALA A 92 8.77 21.18 -0.34
N GLY A 93 9.97 21.20 -0.91
CA GLY A 93 10.96 22.25 -0.67
C GLY A 93 11.61 22.20 0.72
N PRO A 94 12.15 23.33 1.21
CA PRO A 94 13.03 23.35 2.39
C PRO A 94 12.33 23.06 3.72
N HIS A 95 11.01 23.15 3.78
CA HIS A 95 10.22 22.84 4.99
C HIS A 95 9.81 21.37 5.08
N ALA A 96 10.30 20.53 4.15
CA ALA A 96 9.94 19.13 4.10
C ALA A 96 10.73 18.29 5.12
N LEU A 97 10.10 17.22 5.59
CA LEU A 97 10.81 16.09 6.20
C LEU A 97 10.40 14.79 5.53
N GLY A 98 11.38 13.92 5.27
CA GLY A 98 11.12 12.58 4.78
C GLY A 98 10.71 11.64 5.91
N VAL A 99 9.75 10.78 5.63
CA VAL A 99 9.42 9.64 6.51
C VAL A 99 9.30 8.35 5.71
N THR A 100 10.02 7.31 6.13
CA THR A 100 9.92 5.98 5.54
C THR A 100 9.32 5.00 6.56
N LEU A 101 8.40 4.15 6.10
CA LEU A 101 7.91 3.03 6.90
C LEU A 101 8.73 1.78 6.59
N ARG A 102 9.41 1.22 7.58
CA ARG A 102 10.01 -0.10 7.51
C ARG A 102 8.94 -1.13 7.86
N LEU A 103 8.54 -1.92 6.86
CA LEU A 103 7.42 -2.87 6.95
C LEU A 103 7.94 -4.32 6.93
N TRP A 104 7.13 -5.24 7.42
CA TRP A 104 7.51 -6.65 7.47
C TRP A 104 7.63 -7.24 6.07
N LEU A 105 8.72 -7.97 5.85
CA LEU A 105 8.99 -8.77 4.68
C LEU A 105 9.10 -10.23 5.12
N ASP A 106 8.72 -11.16 4.24
CA ASP A 106 8.83 -12.58 4.54
C ASP A 106 10.29 -13.01 4.70
N PRO A 107 10.74 -13.41 5.91
CA PRO A 107 12.14 -13.77 6.14
C PRO A 107 12.54 -15.06 5.40
N ALA A 108 11.57 -15.87 4.98
CA ALA A 108 11.79 -17.06 4.17
C ALA A 108 11.42 -16.84 2.69
N GLY A 109 11.13 -15.59 2.30
CA GLY A 109 10.85 -15.19 0.92
C GLY A 109 12.12 -15.00 0.08
N PRO A 110 11.95 -14.69 -1.22
CA PRO A 110 13.07 -14.32 -2.08
C PRO A 110 13.72 -12.99 -1.65
N ASP A 111 14.86 -12.68 -2.25
CA ASP A 111 15.68 -11.52 -1.88
C ASP A 111 14.88 -10.20 -1.84
N SER A 112 15.04 -9.49 -0.73
CA SER A 112 14.16 -8.42 -0.26
C SER A 112 14.30 -7.11 -1.05
N GLU A 113 15.34 -6.98 -1.89
CA GLU A 113 15.66 -5.78 -2.69
C GLU A 113 14.51 -5.32 -3.61
N ARG A 114 13.54 -6.20 -3.90
CA ARG A 114 12.39 -5.88 -4.76
C ARG A 114 11.24 -5.18 -4.04
N ALA A 115 11.24 -5.16 -2.71
CA ALA A 115 10.17 -4.55 -1.92
C ALA A 115 10.39 -3.03 -1.76
N CYS A 116 9.33 -2.23 -1.87
CA CYS A 116 9.39 -0.77 -1.66
C CYS A 116 9.71 -0.36 -0.20
N CYS A 117 9.81 -1.33 0.70
CA CYS A 117 10.16 -1.16 2.11
C CYS A 117 11.39 -2.01 2.48
N SER A 118 12.22 -2.38 1.48
CA SER A 118 13.49 -3.07 1.73
C SER A 118 14.48 -2.17 2.47
N PRO A 119 15.50 -2.73 3.14
CA PRO A 119 16.59 -1.94 3.72
C PRO A 119 17.20 -0.93 2.71
N GLU A 120 17.41 -1.35 1.46
CA GLU A 120 17.97 -0.51 0.39
C GLU A 120 17.01 0.62 -0.04
N ALA A 121 15.71 0.39 0.07
CA ALA A 121 14.71 1.43 -0.16
C ALA A 121 14.69 2.48 0.97
N VAL A 122 14.88 2.04 2.22
CA VAL A 122 15.00 2.93 3.39
C VAL A 122 16.26 3.78 3.29
N ILE A 123 17.41 3.17 2.98
CA ILE A 123 18.69 3.85 2.79
C ILE A 123 18.57 4.90 1.68
N ALA A 124 18.08 4.50 0.49
CA ALA A 124 17.95 5.44 -0.62
C ALA A 124 16.99 6.59 -0.34
N ALA A 125 15.91 6.35 0.42
CA ALA A 125 15.02 7.40 0.87
C ALA A 125 15.74 8.41 1.77
N ARG A 126 16.55 7.93 2.72
CA ARG A 126 17.34 8.80 3.60
C ARG A 126 18.38 9.58 2.83
N GLU A 127 19.17 8.91 2.00
CA GLU A 127 20.21 9.53 1.17
C GLU A 127 19.61 10.62 0.27
N THR A 128 18.42 10.38 -0.29
CA THR A 128 17.70 11.40 -1.08
C THR A 128 17.35 12.63 -0.22
N CYS A 129 16.91 12.43 1.03
CA CYS A 129 16.61 13.56 1.92
C CYS A 129 17.88 14.32 2.31
N HIS A 130 18.92 13.60 2.73
CA HIS A 130 20.19 14.18 3.17
C HIS A 130 20.91 14.92 2.03
N ALA A 131 20.86 14.41 0.79
CA ALA A 131 21.39 15.10 -0.38
C ALA A 131 20.69 16.44 -0.66
N LEU A 132 19.45 16.62 -0.19
CA LEU A 132 18.70 17.87 -0.25
C LEU A 132 18.83 18.71 1.04
N GLY A 133 19.62 18.26 2.02
CA GLY A 133 19.74 18.89 3.34
C GLY A 133 18.48 18.75 4.21
N LEU A 134 17.62 17.79 3.91
CA LEU A 134 16.33 17.59 4.57
C LEU A 134 16.39 16.46 5.62
N PRO A 135 15.66 16.61 6.73
CA PRO A 135 15.56 15.58 7.76
C PRO A 135 14.83 14.33 7.26
N HIS A 136 15.23 13.17 7.78
CA HIS A 136 14.59 11.89 7.49
C HIS A 136 14.37 11.06 8.75
N VAL A 137 13.20 10.43 8.85
CA VAL A 137 12.85 9.51 9.94
C VAL A 137 12.40 8.17 9.38
N THR A 138 12.89 7.08 9.95
CA THR A 138 12.38 5.73 9.68
C THR A 138 11.47 5.28 10.82
N LEU A 139 10.25 4.82 10.50
CA LEU A 139 9.36 4.18 11.47
C LEU A 139 9.43 2.67 11.28
N ASP A 140 9.91 1.94 12.29
CA ASP A 140 9.83 0.49 12.30
C ASP A 140 8.43 0.06 12.71
N LEU A 141 7.68 -0.47 11.75
CA LEU A 141 6.29 -0.91 11.92
C LEU A 141 6.10 -2.34 11.43
N ARG A 142 7.16 -3.16 11.50
CA ARG A 142 7.14 -4.54 10.99
C ARG A 142 6.04 -5.36 11.67
N ASP A 143 5.99 -5.35 12.99
CA ASP A 143 5.04 -6.16 13.74
C ASP A 143 3.60 -5.67 13.58
N GLU A 144 3.39 -4.35 13.59
CA GLU A 144 2.11 -3.71 13.36
C GLU A 144 1.60 -4.04 11.95
N PHE A 145 2.46 -3.95 10.94
CA PHE A 145 2.11 -4.27 9.56
C PHE A 145 1.76 -5.75 9.38
N ARG A 146 2.54 -6.65 9.99
CA ARG A 146 2.26 -8.09 9.95
C ARG A 146 0.87 -8.39 10.50
N ARG A 147 0.55 -7.87 11.69
CA ARG A 147 -0.77 -8.03 12.33
C ARG A 147 -1.90 -7.37 11.54
N ALA A 148 -1.68 -6.16 11.03
CA ALA A 148 -2.73 -5.36 10.41
C ALA A 148 -3.02 -5.73 8.95
N VAL A 149 -2.04 -6.25 8.21
CA VAL A 149 -2.12 -6.46 6.76
C VAL A 149 -1.84 -7.91 6.37
N VAL A 150 -0.73 -8.49 6.83
CA VAL A 150 -0.26 -9.80 6.38
C VAL A 150 -1.13 -10.93 6.95
N GLU A 151 -1.38 -10.94 8.25
CA GLU A 151 -2.22 -11.96 8.88
C GLU A 151 -3.67 -11.95 8.36
N PRO A 152 -4.34 -10.79 8.18
CA PRO A 152 -5.66 -10.74 7.54
C PRO A 152 -5.64 -11.26 6.11
N PHE A 153 -4.57 -11.03 5.35
CA PHE A 153 -4.40 -11.57 4.00
C PHE A 153 -4.36 -13.10 4.03
N VAL A 154 -3.49 -13.70 4.86
CA VAL A 154 -3.42 -15.16 5.04
C VAL A 154 -4.76 -15.72 5.51
N ARG A 155 -5.43 -15.07 6.47
CA ARG A 155 -6.73 -15.49 6.99
C ARG A 155 -7.84 -15.42 5.95
N GLY A 156 -7.80 -14.43 5.05
CA GLY A 156 -8.75 -14.33 3.93
C GLY A 156 -8.63 -15.53 2.99
N TYR A 157 -7.41 -15.88 2.59
CA TYR A 157 -7.18 -17.09 1.80
C TYR A 157 -7.61 -18.37 2.51
N ARG A 158 -7.41 -18.48 3.84
CA ARG A 158 -7.94 -19.59 4.66
C ARG A 158 -9.48 -19.67 4.70
N ARG A 159 -10.19 -18.64 4.24
CA ARG A 159 -11.66 -18.62 4.12
C ARG A 159 -12.15 -18.72 2.66
N GLY A 160 -11.25 -18.99 1.71
CA GLY A 160 -11.60 -19.02 0.28
C GLY A 160 -11.86 -17.64 -0.34
N GLU A 161 -11.45 -16.56 0.32
CA GLU A 161 -11.53 -15.19 -0.22
C GLU A 161 -10.29 -14.88 -1.09
N THR A 162 -10.36 -13.81 -1.89
CA THR A 162 -9.20 -13.23 -2.58
C THR A 162 -8.96 -11.80 -2.05
N PRO A 163 -8.33 -11.64 -0.88
CA PRO A 163 -8.15 -10.33 -0.25
C PRO A 163 -7.19 -9.43 -1.04
N ASN A 164 -7.49 -8.13 -1.07
CA ASN A 164 -6.57 -7.10 -1.57
C ASN A 164 -5.79 -6.47 -0.39
N PRO A 165 -4.49 -6.79 -0.21
CA PRO A 165 -3.73 -6.28 0.94
C PRO A 165 -3.43 -4.78 0.82
N CYS A 166 -3.27 -4.25 -0.40
CA CYS A 166 -2.94 -2.84 -0.62
C CYS A 166 -4.10 -1.91 -0.26
N GLY A 167 -5.34 -2.29 -0.58
CA GLY A 167 -6.53 -1.52 -0.19
C GLY A 167 -6.67 -1.39 1.32
N ARG A 168 -6.39 -2.47 2.07
CA ARG A 168 -6.35 -2.46 3.54
C ARG A 168 -5.17 -1.64 4.07
N CYS A 169 -3.97 -1.83 3.50
CA CYS A 169 -2.78 -1.09 3.88
C CYS A 169 -2.99 0.43 3.75
N ASN A 170 -3.42 0.89 2.57
CA ASN A 170 -3.68 2.32 2.34
C ASN A 170 -4.90 2.83 3.11
N GLY A 171 -5.97 2.03 3.22
CA GLY A 171 -7.22 2.47 3.84
C GLY A 171 -7.14 2.67 5.35
N SER A 172 -6.42 1.81 6.07
CA SER A 172 -6.47 1.80 7.55
C SER A 172 -5.14 1.68 8.27
N PHE A 173 -4.02 1.52 7.55
CA PHE A 173 -2.70 1.33 8.18
C PHE A 173 -1.74 2.46 7.79
N ARG A 174 -1.25 2.46 6.55
CA ARG A 174 -0.20 3.37 6.07
C ARG A 174 -0.53 4.84 6.32
N PHE A 175 -1.71 5.29 5.89
CA PHE A 175 -2.09 6.70 6.07
C PHE A 175 -2.36 7.05 7.54
N ALA A 176 -2.86 6.11 8.34
CA ALA A 176 -3.04 6.35 9.78
C ALA A 176 -1.69 6.58 10.47
N GLU A 177 -0.72 5.71 10.22
CA GLU A 177 0.63 5.80 10.78
C GLU A 177 1.38 7.05 10.29
N LEU A 178 1.29 7.36 8.99
CA LEU A 178 1.91 8.55 8.41
C LEU A 178 1.29 9.85 8.92
N LEU A 179 -0.03 9.92 9.09
CA LEU A 179 -0.70 11.11 9.65
C LEU A 179 -0.40 11.29 11.13
N ALA A 180 -0.37 10.18 11.89
CA ALA A 180 0.04 10.21 13.29
C ALA A 180 1.49 10.68 13.44
N PHE A 181 2.38 10.25 12.52
CA PHE A 181 3.75 10.76 12.47
C PHE A 181 3.80 12.23 12.09
N ALA A 182 3.09 12.66 11.03
CA ALA A 182 3.05 14.05 10.61
C ALA A 182 2.65 14.97 11.78
N GLU A 183 1.69 14.55 12.60
CA GLU A 183 1.29 15.25 13.82
C GLU A 183 2.43 15.34 14.86
N ARG A 184 3.10 14.22 15.16
CA ARG A 184 4.26 14.22 16.08
C ARG A 184 5.42 15.06 15.57
N ALA A 185 5.61 15.09 14.26
CA ALA A 185 6.60 15.89 13.57
C ALA A 185 6.20 17.35 13.42
N GLY A 186 5.04 17.77 13.95
CA GLY A 186 4.55 19.14 13.86
C GLY A 186 4.20 19.59 12.43
N ALA A 187 4.01 18.68 11.49
CA ALA A 187 3.73 18.99 10.09
C ALA A 187 2.24 19.31 9.83
N GLY A 188 1.97 20.39 9.12
CA GLY A 188 0.63 20.80 8.71
C GLY A 188 0.01 19.88 7.65
N LYS A 189 0.84 19.25 6.81
CA LYS A 189 0.41 18.38 5.71
C LYS A 189 1.25 17.11 5.59
N LEU A 190 0.63 16.05 5.08
CA LEU A 190 1.26 14.82 4.63
C LEU A 190 1.21 14.75 3.10
N TRP A 191 2.37 14.70 2.45
CA TRP A 191 2.49 14.49 1.01
C TRP A 191 2.91 13.05 0.70
N THR A 192 2.41 12.51 -0.40
CA THR A 192 2.85 11.20 -0.90
C THR A 192 3.05 11.24 -2.42
N GLY A 193 3.96 10.42 -2.94
CA GLY A 193 4.19 10.29 -4.39
C GLY A 193 3.10 9.56 -5.17
N HIS A 194 1.86 9.50 -4.66
CA HIS A 194 0.78 8.82 -5.37
C HIS A 194 0.23 9.66 -6.53
N TYR A 195 -0.10 9.00 -7.64
CA TYR A 195 -0.85 9.56 -8.74
C TYR A 195 -2.34 9.46 -8.43
N ALA A 196 -2.85 10.47 -7.74
CA ALA A 196 -4.27 10.71 -7.53
C ALA A 196 -4.48 12.21 -7.31
N ARG A 197 -5.71 12.69 -7.39
CA ARG A 197 -6.04 14.09 -7.09
C ARG A 197 -6.97 14.17 -5.90
N ILE A 198 -7.02 15.35 -5.29
CA ILE A 198 -8.06 15.72 -4.34
C ILE A 198 -8.86 16.81 -5.03
N VAL A 199 -10.18 16.65 -5.08
CA VAL A 199 -11.11 17.59 -5.70
C VAL A 199 -12.20 17.96 -4.71
N GLU A 200 -12.66 19.19 -4.77
CA GLU A 200 -13.87 19.61 -4.07
C GLU A 200 -15.06 19.54 -5.01
N ARG A 201 -16.16 18.96 -4.53
CA ARG A 201 -17.41 18.79 -5.27
C ARG A 201 -18.58 19.16 -4.36
N ASP A 202 -19.50 19.97 -4.90
CA ASP A 202 -20.83 20.21 -4.34
C ASP A 202 -20.87 20.66 -2.87
N GLY A 203 -19.81 21.35 -2.40
CA GLY A 203 -19.70 21.85 -1.03
C GLY A 203 -19.59 20.77 0.07
N GLY A 204 -19.51 19.48 -0.29
CA GLY A 204 -19.48 18.37 0.68
C GLY A 204 -18.10 18.08 1.29
N GLY A 205 -17.09 18.90 0.99
CA GLY A 205 -15.68 18.67 1.34
C GLY A 205 -14.89 17.88 0.28
N PRO A 206 -13.61 17.60 0.55
CA PRO A 206 -12.71 16.98 -0.42
C PRO A 206 -13.06 15.52 -0.71
N LEU A 207 -12.85 15.12 -1.96
CA LEU A 207 -12.92 13.74 -2.44
C LEU A 207 -11.61 13.36 -3.14
N LEU A 208 -11.25 12.10 -3.02
CA LEU A 208 -10.20 11.50 -3.84
C LEU A 208 -10.69 11.44 -5.30
N ALA A 209 -9.82 11.67 -6.27
CA ALA A 209 -10.15 11.59 -7.68
C ALA A 209 -9.03 10.95 -8.49
N ARG A 210 -9.39 10.51 -9.70
CA ARG A 210 -8.44 9.96 -10.67
C ARG A 210 -7.32 10.96 -10.97
N ALA A 211 -6.10 10.45 -11.12
CA ALA A 211 -4.97 11.22 -11.64
C ALA A 211 -5.25 11.76 -13.05
N ALA A 212 -4.48 12.76 -13.47
CA ALA A 212 -4.45 13.20 -14.87
C ALA A 212 -3.94 12.08 -15.79
N ASP A 213 -2.92 11.33 -15.35
CA ASP A 213 -2.41 10.15 -16.05
C ASP A 213 -3.18 8.88 -15.65
N LEU A 214 -4.18 8.52 -16.47
CA LEU A 214 -5.02 7.35 -16.24
C LEU A 214 -4.25 6.01 -16.29
N THR A 215 -3.08 5.97 -16.94
CA THR A 215 -2.26 4.75 -17.01
C THR A 215 -1.53 4.46 -15.69
N LYS A 216 -1.37 5.50 -14.88
CA LYS A 216 -0.69 5.46 -13.58
C LYS A 216 -1.62 5.79 -12.42
N ASP A 217 -2.91 5.99 -12.68
CA ASP A 217 -3.92 6.31 -11.67
C ASP A 217 -3.92 5.28 -10.53
N GLN A 218 -3.70 5.79 -9.32
CA GLN A 218 -3.69 5.03 -8.08
C GLN A 218 -4.94 5.28 -7.23
N SER A 219 -5.91 6.05 -7.73
CA SER A 219 -7.17 6.34 -7.02
C SER A 219 -7.90 5.07 -6.57
N TYR A 220 -7.82 3.96 -7.32
CA TYR A 220 -8.42 2.68 -6.93
C TYR A 220 -7.80 2.09 -5.65
N MET A 221 -6.45 2.14 -5.54
CA MET A 221 -5.72 1.61 -4.39
C MET A 221 -5.88 2.50 -3.15
N LEU A 222 -6.22 3.76 -3.37
CA LEU A 222 -6.49 4.77 -2.35
C LEU A 222 -7.98 4.92 -2.04
N ALA A 223 -8.90 4.33 -2.81
CA ALA A 223 -10.34 4.48 -2.63
C ALA A 223 -10.85 4.13 -1.21
N PRO A 224 -10.26 3.17 -0.48
CA PRO A 224 -10.64 2.92 0.92
C PRO A 224 -10.27 4.03 1.91
N LEU A 225 -9.43 5.00 1.52
CA LEU A 225 -9.04 6.13 2.36
C LEU A 225 -10.28 6.91 2.82
N ASP A 226 -10.26 7.40 4.05
CA ASP A 226 -11.36 8.21 4.57
C ASP A 226 -11.29 9.65 4.03
N PRO A 227 -12.29 10.13 3.24
CA PRO A 227 -12.40 11.53 2.83
C PRO A 227 -12.13 12.57 3.92
N ARG A 228 -12.46 12.27 5.18
CA ARG A 228 -12.21 13.19 6.32
C ARG A 228 -10.72 13.48 6.54
N LEU A 229 -9.84 12.58 6.09
CA LEU A 229 -8.39 12.72 6.21
C LEU A 229 -7.78 13.54 5.07
N LEU A 230 -8.51 13.75 3.95
CA LEU A 230 -7.99 14.41 2.76
C LEU A 230 -7.64 15.88 3.00
N GLY A 231 -8.24 16.53 4.00
CA GLY A 231 -7.85 17.88 4.39
C GLY A 231 -6.40 18.00 4.89
N ARG A 232 -5.76 16.90 5.31
CA ARG A 232 -4.37 16.84 5.78
C ARG A 232 -3.41 16.19 4.79
N ILE A 233 -3.88 15.75 3.63
CA ILE A 233 -3.11 14.95 2.66
C ILE A 233 -2.95 15.73 1.36
N GLU A 234 -1.85 15.52 0.65
CA GLU A 234 -1.66 16.00 -0.71
C GLU A 234 -0.98 14.98 -1.62
N PHE A 235 -1.30 15.07 -2.90
CA PHE A 235 -0.76 14.23 -3.98
C PHE A 235 -0.13 15.13 -5.05
N PRO A 236 1.09 15.63 -4.84
CA PRO A 236 1.72 16.64 -5.71
C PRO A 236 1.96 16.17 -7.15
N LEU A 237 1.87 14.87 -7.41
CA LEU A 237 2.02 14.26 -8.74
C LEU A 237 0.70 14.01 -9.46
N GLY A 238 -0.45 14.28 -8.82
CA GLY A 238 -1.77 13.97 -9.37
C GLY A 238 -2.10 14.65 -10.70
N GLY A 239 -1.47 15.79 -10.98
CA GLY A 239 -1.60 16.53 -12.24
C GLY A 239 -0.55 16.19 -13.29
N GLN A 240 0.39 15.29 -12.99
CA GLN A 240 1.51 14.95 -13.87
C GLN A 240 1.34 13.59 -14.54
N THR A 241 1.96 13.44 -15.71
CA THR A 241 2.26 12.13 -16.28
C THR A 241 3.53 11.55 -15.66
N LYS A 242 3.66 10.23 -15.68
CA LYS A 242 4.89 9.58 -15.18
C LYS A 242 6.14 10.02 -15.94
N GLN A 243 6.01 10.36 -17.22
CA GLN A 243 7.11 10.88 -18.02
C GLN A 243 7.58 12.25 -17.51
N GLN A 244 6.65 13.14 -17.17
CA GLN A 244 6.97 14.45 -16.58
C GLN A 244 7.69 14.29 -15.24
N THR A 245 7.19 13.41 -14.37
CA THR A 245 7.87 13.11 -13.08
C THR A 245 9.31 12.60 -13.28
N ARG A 246 9.54 11.71 -14.25
CA ARG A 246 10.90 11.22 -14.56
C ARG A 246 11.81 12.33 -15.10
N ALA A 247 11.27 13.19 -15.98
CA ALA A 247 12.02 14.33 -16.51
C ALA A 247 12.41 15.31 -15.39
N GLU A 248 11.49 15.63 -14.49
CA GLU A 248 11.73 16.48 -13.33
C GLU A 248 12.84 15.92 -12.42
N ALA A 249 12.79 14.61 -12.11
CA ALA A 249 13.83 13.95 -11.34
C ALA A 249 15.21 14.02 -12.01
N ALA A 250 15.26 13.84 -13.33
CA ALA A 250 16.51 13.93 -14.10
C ALA A 250 17.07 15.35 -14.14
N THR A 251 16.21 16.37 -14.33
CA THR A 251 16.62 17.79 -14.29
C THR A 251 17.17 18.18 -12.93
N ALA A 252 16.62 17.63 -11.84
CA ALA A 252 17.09 17.86 -10.49
C ALA A 252 18.31 17.00 -10.10
N GLY A 253 18.83 16.14 -11.00
CA GLY A 253 19.99 15.30 -10.74
C GLY A 253 19.75 14.21 -9.67
N LEU A 254 18.50 13.81 -9.43
CA LEU A 254 18.18 12.81 -8.41
C LEU A 254 18.64 11.41 -8.82
N ALA A 255 19.49 10.79 -8.00
CA ALA A 255 20.04 9.45 -8.25
C ALA A 255 18.96 8.36 -8.47
N VAL A 256 17.75 8.56 -7.96
CA VAL A 256 16.63 7.61 -8.07
C VAL A 256 15.93 7.61 -9.44
N ALA A 257 16.29 8.50 -10.37
CA ALA A 257 15.62 8.64 -11.67
C ALA A 257 15.60 7.34 -12.50
N GLU A 258 16.59 6.47 -12.33
CA GLU A 258 16.74 5.22 -13.10
C GLU A 258 16.12 3.99 -12.42
N ARG A 259 15.66 4.11 -11.17
CA ARG A 259 15.11 2.95 -10.43
C ARG A 259 13.80 2.42 -11.06
N ARG A 260 13.66 1.09 -11.05
CA ARG A 260 12.44 0.39 -11.48
C ARG A 260 11.34 0.54 -10.43
N GLU A 261 10.09 0.55 -10.88
CA GLU A 261 8.92 0.58 -9.99
C GLU A 261 8.68 -0.81 -9.37
N SER A 262 8.32 -0.85 -8.08
CA SER A 262 7.80 -2.06 -7.44
C SER A 262 6.39 -2.37 -7.97
N GLN A 263 6.14 -3.62 -8.40
CA GLN A 263 4.91 -4.00 -9.11
C GLN A 263 4.02 -5.03 -8.38
N GLU A 264 4.25 -5.31 -7.09
CA GLU A 264 3.51 -6.33 -6.34
C GLU A 264 3.22 -5.95 -4.89
N ALA A 265 2.49 -6.80 -4.16
CA ALA A 265 2.29 -6.60 -2.73
C ALA A 265 3.65 -6.61 -2.02
N CYS A 266 3.95 -5.54 -1.28
CA CYS A 266 5.31 -5.28 -0.80
C CYS A 266 5.96 -6.44 -0.01
N PHE A 267 5.19 -7.18 0.79
CA PHE A 267 5.69 -8.30 1.59
C PHE A 267 5.95 -9.59 0.80
N LEU A 268 5.48 -9.70 -0.44
CA LEU A 268 5.79 -10.83 -1.32
C LEU A 268 7.15 -10.70 -1.99
N ALA A 269 7.70 -9.48 -2.08
CA ALA A 269 9.01 -9.20 -2.68
C ALA A 269 9.25 -9.83 -4.07
N GLY A 270 8.20 -9.97 -4.90
CA GLY A 270 8.32 -10.59 -6.23
C GLY A 270 8.02 -12.10 -6.26
N ASP A 271 7.61 -12.69 -5.13
CA ASP A 271 7.23 -14.11 -5.05
C ASP A 271 5.78 -14.37 -5.43
N ASP A 272 5.50 -15.60 -5.86
CA ASP A 272 4.14 -16.07 -6.04
C ASP A 272 3.43 -16.18 -4.69
N TYR A 273 2.22 -15.62 -4.61
CA TYR A 273 1.44 -15.62 -3.38
C TYR A 273 1.19 -17.03 -2.85
N ARG A 274 1.19 -18.08 -3.70
CA ARG A 274 0.97 -19.46 -3.26
C ARG A 274 2.16 -19.99 -2.47
N SER A 275 3.38 -19.70 -2.94
CA SER A 275 4.62 -20.04 -2.24
C SER A 275 4.64 -19.36 -0.87
N PHE A 276 4.30 -18.07 -0.84
CA PHE A 276 4.14 -17.30 0.39
C PHE A 276 3.12 -17.94 1.35
N LEU A 277 1.90 -18.24 0.89
CA LEU A 277 0.88 -18.85 1.75
C LEU A 277 1.33 -20.21 2.32
N GLY A 278 2.04 -21.02 1.53
CA GLY A 278 2.63 -22.27 2.00
C GLY A 278 3.62 -22.04 3.16
N ARG A 279 4.53 -21.07 3.02
CA ARG A 279 5.47 -20.68 4.11
C ARG A 279 4.77 -20.09 5.33
N GLN A 280 3.63 -19.44 5.16
CA GLN A 280 2.78 -18.95 6.26
C GLN A 280 1.91 -20.06 6.90
N GLY A 281 2.15 -21.33 6.54
CA GLY A 281 1.47 -22.49 7.13
C GLY A 281 0.03 -22.64 6.66
N VAL A 282 -0.28 -22.27 5.41
CA VAL A 282 -1.51 -22.71 4.76
C VAL A 282 -1.23 -24.08 4.14
N ALA A 283 -1.81 -25.13 4.73
CA ALA A 283 -1.53 -26.51 4.33
C ALA A 283 -1.98 -26.78 2.88
N ALA A 284 -1.14 -27.52 2.16
CA ALA A 284 -1.52 -28.13 0.90
C ALA A 284 -2.29 -29.41 1.20
N GLU A 285 -3.58 -29.42 0.92
CA GLU A 285 -4.48 -30.55 1.16
C GLU A 285 -5.16 -30.93 -0.14
N ASP A 286 -5.15 -32.22 -0.46
CA ASP A 286 -5.76 -32.73 -1.68
C ASP A 286 -7.28 -32.53 -1.67
N GLY A 287 -7.77 -31.76 -2.63
CA GLY A 287 -9.17 -31.43 -2.82
C GLY A 287 -9.66 -31.80 -4.22
N ALA A 288 -10.98 -31.87 -4.39
CA ALA A 288 -11.61 -32.17 -5.67
C ALA A 288 -11.82 -30.89 -6.49
N VAL A 289 -11.48 -30.97 -7.78
CA VAL A 289 -11.94 -29.99 -8.75
C VAL A 289 -13.21 -30.53 -9.39
N VAL A 290 -14.32 -29.81 -9.24
CA VAL A 290 -15.64 -30.23 -9.67
C VAL A 290 -16.23 -29.26 -10.69
N ASP A 291 -17.16 -29.73 -11.53
CA ASP A 291 -17.99 -28.84 -12.35
C ASP A 291 -19.15 -28.21 -11.55
N GLU A 292 -20.03 -27.48 -12.24
CA GLU A 292 -21.18 -26.82 -11.62
C GLU A 292 -22.24 -27.82 -11.09
N ASP A 293 -22.26 -29.05 -11.62
CA ASP A 293 -23.15 -30.14 -11.20
C ASP A 293 -22.54 -31.00 -10.08
N GLY A 294 -21.29 -30.72 -9.69
CA GLY A 294 -20.56 -31.42 -8.65
C GLY A 294 -19.83 -32.67 -9.12
N GLN A 295 -19.75 -32.92 -10.43
CA GLN A 295 -18.96 -34.04 -10.96
C GLN A 295 -17.47 -33.74 -10.81
N GLU A 296 -16.72 -34.70 -10.26
CA GLU A 296 -15.27 -34.57 -10.13
C GLU A 296 -14.59 -34.67 -11.50
N LEU A 297 -13.80 -33.65 -11.84
CA LEU A 297 -13.04 -33.55 -13.08
C LEU A 297 -11.53 -33.74 -12.85
N GLY A 298 -11.09 -33.72 -11.60
CA GLY A 298 -9.69 -33.86 -11.22
C GLY A 298 -9.44 -33.46 -9.76
N ARG A 299 -8.17 -33.36 -9.38
CA ARG A 299 -7.76 -33.04 -8.01
C ARG A 299 -6.74 -31.89 -7.97
N HIS A 300 -6.64 -31.23 -6.82
CA HIS A 300 -5.74 -30.12 -6.59
C HIS A 300 -5.11 -30.15 -5.19
N GLY A 301 -3.93 -29.54 -5.01
CA GLY A 301 -3.23 -29.48 -3.72
C GLY A 301 -3.67 -28.33 -2.79
N GLY A 302 -4.97 -28.04 -2.72
CA GLY A 302 -5.56 -27.00 -1.86
C GLY A 302 -6.26 -25.85 -2.60
N TYR A 303 -7.47 -25.49 -2.16
CA TYR A 303 -8.35 -24.54 -2.86
C TYR A 303 -7.76 -23.12 -2.95
N TRP A 304 -6.97 -22.71 -1.94
CA TRP A 304 -6.35 -21.38 -1.83
C TRP A 304 -5.35 -21.06 -2.97
N ARG A 305 -4.94 -22.08 -3.74
CA ARG A 305 -4.11 -21.95 -4.93
C ARG A 305 -4.86 -21.40 -6.14
N TYR A 306 -6.17 -21.22 -6.04
CA TYR A 306 -7.03 -20.81 -7.14
C TYR A 306 -7.72 -19.50 -6.81
N THR A 307 -7.88 -18.65 -7.82
CA THR A 307 -8.62 -17.40 -7.72
C THR A 307 -9.75 -17.42 -8.75
N PRO A 308 -10.95 -16.92 -8.43
CA PRO A 308 -12.01 -16.78 -9.42
C PRO A 308 -11.52 -16.10 -10.71
N GLY A 309 -11.83 -16.71 -11.85
CA GLY A 309 -11.38 -16.31 -13.19
C GLY A 309 -10.08 -16.95 -13.67
N GLN A 310 -9.39 -17.74 -12.83
CA GLN A 310 -8.16 -18.42 -13.23
C GLN A 310 -8.45 -19.52 -14.26
N ARG A 311 -7.76 -19.45 -15.41
CA ARG A 311 -7.82 -20.46 -16.49
C ARG A 311 -6.63 -21.42 -16.45
N ARG A 312 -5.41 -20.90 -16.26
CA ARG A 312 -4.17 -21.69 -16.30
C ARG A 312 -3.94 -22.41 -14.97
N GLY A 313 -3.27 -23.56 -15.01
CA GLY A 313 -2.89 -24.31 -13.81
C GLY A 313 -4.04 -25.06 -13.13
N LEU A 314 -5.17 -25.28 -13.82
CA LEU A 314 -6.28 -26.10 -13.32
C LEU A 314 -5.96 -27.61 -13.33
N GLY A 315 -5.09 -28.07 -14.25
CA GLY A 315 -4.70 -29.48 -14.33
C GLY A 315 -5.77 -30.41 -14.90
N ILE A 316 -6.77 -29.88 -15.62
CA ILE A 316 -7.90 -30.64 -16.15
C ILE A 316 -7.88 -30.63 -17.67
N ALA A 317 -8.04 -31.81 -18.26
CA ALA A 317 -8.33 -31.96 -19.68
C ALA A 317 -9.84 -31.86 -19.91
N ALA A 318 -10.28 -30.85 -20.67
CA ALA A 318 -11.69 -30.65 -21.01
C ALA A 318 -11.83 -30.26 -22.48
N ALA A 319 -12.96 -30.62 -23.10
CA ALA A 319 -13.24 -30.30 -24.51
C ALA A 319 -13.33 -28.79 -24.78
N GLN A 320 -13.62 -28.00 -23.74
CA GLN A 320 -13.70 -26.54 -23.80
C GLN A 320 -12.89 -25.91 -22.66
N PRO A 321 -12.40 -24.66 -22.82
CA PRO A 321 -11.66 -23.97 -21.78
C PRO A 321 -12.50 -23.76 -20.52
N LEU A 322 -12.02 -24.29 -19.39
CA LEU A 322 -12.60 -24.11 -18.07
C LEU A 322 -11.89 -23.01 -17.28
N TYR A 323 -12.62 -22.42 -16.34
CA TYR A 323 -12.16 -21.37 -15.43
C TYR A 323 -12.59 -21.70 -14.01
N ALA A 324 -11.75 -21.41 -13.02
CA ALA A 324 -12.15 -21.44 -11.62
C ALA A 324 -13.26 -20.42 -11.37
N LEU A 325 -14.47 -20.89 -11.04
CA LEU A 325 -15.64 -20.06 -10.76
C LEU A 325 -15.64 -19.58 -9.31
N ARG A 326 -15.40 -20.52 -8.39
CA ARG A 326 -15.30 -20.27 -6.95
C ARG A 326 -14.46 -21.35 -6.27
N THR A 327 -14.03 -21.06 -5.06
CA THR A 327 -13.34 -21.99 -4.17
C THR A 327 -14.17 -22.16 -2.91
N ASP A 328 -14.28 -23.38 -2.40
CA ASP A 328 -14.97 -23.69 -1.15
C ASP A 328 -13.95 -24.16 -0.11
N SER A 329 -13.77 -23.38 0.94
CA SER A 329 -12.84 -23.71 2.02
C SER A 329 -13.35 -24.79 2.97
N THR A 330 -14.67 -25.00 3.04
CA THR A 330 -15.29 -25.99 3.92
C THR A 330 -15.20 -27.38 3.34
N THR A 331 -15.41 -27.52 2.03
CA THR A 331 -15.29 -28.82 1.35
C THR A 331 -13.93 -29.05 0.69
N ASN A 332 -13.02 -28.07 0.75
CA ASN A 332 -11.74 -28.06 0.00
C ASN A 332 -11.95 -28.38 -1.48
N THR A 333 -12.87 -27.65 -2.14
CA THR A 333 -13.16 -27.87 -3.57
C THR A 333 -12.92 -26.61 -4.40
N VAL A 334 -12.60 -26.84 -5.67
CA VAL A 334 -12.54 -25.80 -6.70
C VAL A 334 -13.64 -26.10 -7.70
N VAL A 335 -14.59 -25.17 -7.85
CA VAL A 335 -15.66 -25.31 -8.85
C VAL A 335 -15.20 -24.65 -10.14
N VAL A 336 -15.23 -25.39 -11.25
CA VAL A 336 -14.85 -24.88 -12.57
C VAL A 336 -16.02 -24.94 -13.56
N GLY A 337 -15.95 -24.08 -14.57
CA GLY A 337 -16.96 -24.06 -15.61
C GLY A 337 -16.57 -23.14 -16.77
N PRO A 338 -17.49 -22.95 -17.74
CA PRO A 338 -17.24 -22.08 -18.88
C PRO A 338 -17.10 -20.62 -18.43
N ARG A 339 -16.45 -19.80 -19.26
CA ARG A 339 -16.28 -18.35 -18.97
C ARG A 339 -17.61 -17.64 -18.68
N ALA A 340 -18.69 -18.04 -19.35
CA ALA A 340 -20.01 -17.46 -19.16
C ALA A 340 -20.51 -17.58 -17.71
N ALA A 341 -20.13 -18.64 -17.00
CA ALA A 341 -20.51 -18.86 -15.59
C ALA A 341 -19.78 -17.92 -14.61
N LEU A 342 -18.79 -17.15 -15.06
CA LEU A 342 -18.15 -16.09 -14.27
C LEU A 342 -18.89 -14.75 -14.34
N ALA A 343 -19.90 -14.63 -15.20
CA ALA A 343 -20.67 -13.40 -15.37
C ALA A 343 -21.46 -13.08 -14.09
N CYS A 344 -21.33 -11.85 -13.63
CA CYS A 344 -22.01 -11.32 -12.46
C CYS A 344 -22.53 -9.92 -12.75
N SER A 345 -23.83 -9.72 -12.58
CA SER A 345 -24.49 -8.41 -12.73
C SER A 345 -24.81 -7.76 -11.38
N ARG A 346 -24.81 -8.53 -10.28
CA ARG A 346 -25.19 -8.04 -8.95
C ARG A 346 -24.08 -8.25 -7.94
N VAL A 347 -23.62 -7.18 -7.31
CA VAL A 347 -22.55 -7.21 -6.32
C VAL A 347 -23.00 -6.57 -5.02
N HIS A 348 -22.85 -7.28 -3.91
CA HIS A 348 -22.97 -6.68 -2.58
C HIS A 348 -21.61 -6.25 -2.08
N VAL A 349 -21.55 -5.01 -1.60
CA VAL A 349 -20.33 -4.38 -1.13
C VAL A 349 -20.50 -3.95 0.31
N ARG A 350 -19.63 -4.44 1.19
CA ARG A 350 -19.50 -3.89 2.54
C ARG A 350 -18.58 -2.68 2.46
N GLY A 351 -19.08 -1.51 2.83
CA GLY A 351 -18.35 -0.27 2.61
C GLY A 351 -19.18 0.95 2.96
N ARG A 352 -18.88 2.07 2.30
CA ARG A 352 -19.56 3.35 2.54
C ARG A 352 -19.60 4.18 1.27
N LEU A 353 -20.71 4.89 1.10
CA LEU A 353 -20.80 5.99 0.17
C LEU A 353 -20.23 7.25 0.84
N HIS A 354 -19.39 7.98 0.12
CA HIS A 354 -18.87 9.29 0.51
C HIS A 354 -19.81 10.41 0.03
N ARG A 355 -20.54 10.16 -1.06
CA ARG A 355 -21.61 11.01 -1.59
C ARG A 355 -22.83 10.17 -1.96
N PRO A 356 -24.05 10.71 -1.83
CA PRO A 356 -25.22 10.11 -2.44
C PRO A 356 -25.02 9.99 -3.95
N VAL A 357 -25.27 8.81 -4.49
CA VAL A 357 -25.14 8.54 -5.92
C VAL A 357 -26.10 7.42 -6.30
N ALA A 358 -26.83 7.58 -7.39
CA ALA A 358 -27.75 6.56 -7.91
C ALA A 358 -27.12 5.73 -9.03
N ARG A 359 -26.14 6.30 -9.75
CA ARG A 359 -25.38 5.65 -10.83
C ARG A 359 -23.92 6.10 -10.77
N ALA A 360 -23.00 5.16 -10.93
CA ALA A 360 -21.56 5.43 -10.89
C ALA A 360 -20.81 4.48 -11.82
N GLU A 361 -19.59 4.85 -12.22
CA GLU A 361 -18.64 3.89 -12.78
C GLU A 361 -18.01 3.05 -11.67
N VAL A 362 -18.13 1.73 -11.74
CA VAL A 362 -17.64 0.81 -10.72
C VAL A 362 -16.38 0.12 -11.19
N LYS A 363 -15.33 0.16 -10.37
CA LYS A 363 -14.13 -0.65 -10.56
C LYS A 363 -14.06 -1.72 -9.49
N LEU A 364 -14.07 -2.99 -9.91
CA LEU A 364 -14.09 -4.18 -9.04
C LEU A 364 -12.72 -4.86 -8.90
N ARG A 365 -11.76 -4.49 -9.76
CA ARG A 365 -10.38 -4.97 -9.77
C ARG A 365 -9.48 -3.88 -10.35
N TYR A 366 -8.22 -3.79 -9.88
CA TYR A 366 -7.30 -2.70 -10.22
C TYR A 366 -7.05 -2.51 -11.72
N ARG A 367 -6.84 -3.59 -12.48
CA ARG A 367 -6.57 -3.54 -13.93
C ARG A 367 -7.82 -3.79 -14.80
N SER A 368 -8.99 -3.89 -14.20
CA SER A 368 -10.23 -4.04 -14.94
C SER A 368 -10.77 -2.67 -15.38
N PRO A 369 -11.47 -2.61 -16.52
CA PRO A 369 -12.24 -1.42 -16.87
C PRO A 369 -13.27 -1.12 -15.78
N ALA A 370 -13.62 0.16 -15.63
CA ALA A 370 -14.79 0.50 -14.85
C ALA A 370 -16.07 0.18 -15.64
N VAL A 371 -17.13 -0.20 -14.94
CA VAL A 371 -18.43 -0.58 -15.53
C VAL A 371 -19.52 0.29 -14.92
N PRO A 372 -20.39 0.93 -15.72
CA PRO A 372 -21.54 1.65 -15.19
C PRO A 372 -22.43 0.74 -14.35
N ALA A 373 -22.93 1.24 -13.21
CA ALA A 373 -23.84 0.50 -12.37
C ALA A 373 -24.86 1.41 -11.68
N ARG A 374 -26.05 0.86 -11.41
CA ARG A 374 -26.97 1.43 -10.42
C ARG A 374 -26.48 1.11 -9.02
N VAL A 375 -26.56 2.08 -8.13
CA VAL A 375 -26.07 2.00 -6.75
C VAL A 375 -27.26 2.14 -5.79
N THR A 376 -27.47 1.13 -4.96
CA THR A 376 -28.53 1.12 -3.94
C THR A 376 -27.90 0.99 -2.57
N PRO A 377 -27.92 2.03 -1.72
CA PRO A 377 -27.41 1.95 -0.35
C PRO A 377 -28.10 0.85 0.46
N CYS A 378 -27.39 0.22 1.37
CA CYS A 378 -27.94 -0.73 2.33
C CYS A 378 -27.22 -0.62 3.68
N ALA A 379 -27.74 -1.32 4.70
CA ALA A 379 -27.09 -1.36 6.01
C ALA A 379 -25.65 -1.91 5.88
N GLY A 380 -24.66 -1.10 6.26
CA GLY A 380 -23.24 -1.48 6.22
C GLY A 380 -22.58 -1.45 4.84
N GLY A 381 -23.24 -0.87 3.82
CA GLY A 381 -22.65 -0.76 2.49
C GLY A 381 -23.61 -0.37 1.38
N PHE A 382 -23.47 -1.01 0.22
CA PHE A 382 -24.31 -0.76 -0.95
C PHE A 382 -24.36 -1.98 -1.87
N ARG A 383 -25.42 -2.03 -2.69
CA ARG A 383 -25.63 -3.02 -3.74
C ARG A 383 -25.41 -2.36 -5.09
N LEU A 384 -24.82 -3.12 -6.00
CA LEU A 384 -24.54 -2.70 -7.36
C LEU A 384 -25.30 -3.59 -8.33
N GLU A 385 -26.00 -2.96 -9.27
CA GLU A 385 -26.54 -3.61 -10.47
C GLU A 385 -25.74 -3.08 -11.66
N LEU A 386 -24.84 -3.91 -12.18
CA LEU A 386 -23.96 -3.56 -13.28
C LEU A 386 -24.73 -3.53 -14.60
N GLU A 387 -24.50 -2.52 -15.43
CA GLU A 387 -25.13 -2.41 -16.75
C GLU A 387 -24.56 -3.42 -17.76
N GLN A 388 -23.37 -3.96 -17.46
CA GLN A 388 -22.73 -5.04 -18.20
C GLN A 388 -22.18 -6.06 -17.19
N PRO A 389 -22.25 -7.38 -17.45
CA PRO A 389 -21.72 -8.36 -16.53
C PRO A 389 -20.20 -8.19 -16.35
N ALA A 390 -19.77 -8.12 -15.09
CA ALA A 390 -18.38 -8.27 -14.75
C ALA A 390 -18.03 -9.75 -14.64
N PHE A 391 -16.82 -10.10 -15.07
CA PHE A 391 -16.35 -11.49 -15.02
C PHE A 391 -15.40 -11.68 -13.86
N ALA A 392 -15.57 -12.79 -13.15
CA ALA A 392 -14.72 -13.18 -12.04
C ALA A 392 -14.69 -12.12 -10.94
N VAL A 393 -15.84 -11.72 -10.42
CA VAL A 393 -15.86 -10.85 -9.23
C VAL A 393 -15.56 -11.74 -8.01
N ALA A 394 -14.52 -11.42 -7.25
CA ALA A 394 -14.08 -12.24 -6.11
C ALA A 394 -14.35 -11.52 -4.79
N THR A 395 -14.82 -12.27 -3.79
CA THR A 395 -14.98 -11.78 -2.42
C THR A 395 -13.63 -11.34 -1.84
N GLY A 396 -13.63 -10.27 -1.05
CA GLY A 396 -12.40 -9.69 -0.49
C GLY A 396 -11.68 -8.68 -1.41
N GLN A 397 -12.12 -8.52 -2.67
CA GLN A 397 -11.61 -7.47 -3.56
C GLN A 397 -12.18 -6.09 -3.20
N VAL A 398 -11.38 -5.05 -3.44
CA VAL A 398 -11.79 -3.64 -3.27
C VAL A 398 -12.79 -3.24 -4.37
N VAL A 399 -13.74 -2.40 -4.00
CA VAL A 399 -14.66 -1.73 -4.92
C VAL A 399 -14.46 -0.23 -4.79
N ALA A 400 -14.31 0.45 -5.92
CA ALA A 400 -14.30 1.91 -6.00
C ALA A 400 -15.44 2.38 -6.93
N LEU A 401 -16.25 3.33 -6.45
CA LEU A 401 -17.28 4.01 -7.22
C LEU A 401 -16.78 5.38 -7.65
N TYR A 402 -16.83 5.64 -8.95
CA TYR A 402 -16.44 6.90 -9.54
C TYR A 402 -17.65 7.64 -10.10
N ASP A 403 -17.74 8.93 -9.81
CA ASP A 403 -18.63 9.87 -10.48
C ASP A 403 -17.78 11.01 -11.03
N ASP A 404 -17.77 11.16 -12.36
CA ASP A 404 -16.91 12.10 -13.09
C ASP A 404 -15.45 12.11 -12.58
N GLY A 405 -14.92 10.89 -12.39
CA GLY A 405 -13.56 10.64 -11.91
C GLY A 405 -13.31 10.84 -10.41
N ALA A 406 -14.27 11.36 -9.64
CA ALA A 406 -14.19 11.45 -8.17
C ALA A 406 -14.68 10.17 -7.50
N VAL A 407 -13.98 9.71 -6.47
CA VAL A 407 -14.34 8.53 -5.68
C VAL A 407 -15.48 8.89 -4.74
N VAL A 408 -16.70 8.49 -5.10
CA VAL A 408 -17.93 8.77 -4.35
C VAL A 408 -18.34 7.64 -3.40
N GLY A 409 -17.62 6.52 -3.42
CA GLY A 409 -17.80 5.43 -2.48
C GLY A 409 -16.75 4.34 -2.66
N SER A 410 -16.56 3.57 -1.60
CA SER A 410 -15.63 2.43 -1.61
C SER A 410 -16.04 1.35 -0.63
N GLY A 411 -15.50 0.14 -0.85
CA GLY A 411 -15.73 -0.98 0.03
C GLY A 411 -15.03 -2.25 -0.43
N VAL A 412 -15.54 -3.38 0.05
CA VAL A 412 -15.04 -4.72 -0.28
C VAL A 412 -16.20 -5.58 -0.74
N VAL A 413 -16.00 -6.35 -1.81
CA VAL A 413 -16.98 -7.34 -2.28
C VAL A 413 -17.24 -8.35 -1.17
N SER A 414 -18.50 -8.41 -0.70
CA SER A 414 -18.94 -9.36 0.32
C SER A 414 -19.63 -10.57 -0.28
N SER A 415 -20.40 -10.38 -1.35
CA SER A 415 -21.01 -11.47 -2.11
C SER A 415 -21.36 -11.02 -3.53
N THR A 416 -21.58 -12.00 -4.39
CA THR A 416 -21.93 -11.83 -5.81
C THR A 416 -23.18 -12.64 -6.11
N GLY A 417 -24.12 -12.07 -6.85
CA GLY A 417 -25.30 -12.76 -7.37
C GLY A 417 -25.18 -13.01 -8.87
N ARG A 418 -25.81 -14.10 -9.34
CA ARG A 418 -26.19 -14.27 -10.74
C ARG A 418 -27.63 -13.75 -10.91
N ASP A 419 -27.97 -13.35 -12.12
CA ASP A 419 -29.38 -13.16 -12.49
C ASP A 419 -30.09 -14.51 -12.60
#